data_AF-A0A1A6HTC7-F1
#
_entry.id   AF-A0A1A6HTC7-F1
#
_cell.length_a   1.000
_cell.length_b   1.000
_cell.length_c   1.000
_cell.angle_alpha   90.00
_cell.angle_beta   90.00
_cell.angle_gamma   90.00
#
_symmetry.space_group_name_H-M   'P 1'
#
loop_
_entity.id
_entity.type
_entity.pdbx_description
1 polymer ?
#
loop_
_entity_poly.entity_id
_entity_poly.type
_entity_poly.pdbx_seq_one_letter_code
_entity_poly.pdbx_strand_id
1 'polypeptide(L)'
;LHSDVDKGDGSIKYILSGEGASSIFIIDENTGDIHATKRLDREEQAYYTLRAQALDRLTNKPVEPESEFVIKIQDINDNEPKFLDGPYTAGVPEMSPVGTSVVQVTATDADDPTYGNSARVVYSILQGQPYFSVEPKT
;
A
#
# COMPACT_ATOMS: atom_id res chain seq x y z
N LEU A 1 3.17 -11.26 18.56
CA LEU A 1 2.02 -12.16 18.84
C LEU A 1 2.19 -12.71 20.25
N HIS A 2 1.13 -12.87 21.03
CA HIS A 2 1.25 -13.40 22.38
C HIS A 2 0.02 -14.22 22.76
N SER A 3 0.23 -15.35 23.44
CA SER A 3 -0.84 -16.11 24.10
C SER A 3 -0.81 -15.82 25.58
N ASP A 4 -1.97 -15.74 26.22
CA ASP A 4 -2.08 -15.49 27.66
C ASP A 4 -1.61 -16.69 28.51
N VAL A 5 -1.45 -17.87 27.91
CA VAL A 5 -0.87 -19.05 28.57
C VAL A 5 0.66 -18.99 28.68
N ASP A 6 1.31 -18.09 27.95
CA ASP A 6 2.76 -17.91 27.96
C ASP A 6 3.20 -17.17 29.23
N LYS A 7 4.00 -17.85 30.06
CA LYS A 7 4.53 -17.31 31.32
C LYS A 7 5.86 -16.59 31.17
N GLY A 8 6.40 -16.50 29.94
CA GLY A 8 7.73 -15.96 29.67
C GLY A 8 8.86 -16.89 30.13
N ASP A 9 8.58 -18.18 30.31
CA ASP A 9 9.56 -19.21 30.72
C ASP A 9 10.14 -20.00 29.53
N GLY A 10 9.75 -19.66 28.30
CA GLY A 10 10.18 -20.34 27.07
C GLY A 10 9.50 -21.70 26.85
N SER A 11 8.41 -21.99 27.57
CA SER A 11 7.61 -23.21 27.36
C SER A 11 6.77 -23.17 26.09
N ILE A 12 6.48 -21.97 25.56
CA ILE A 12 5.69 -21.76 24.36
C ILE A 12 6.59 -21.50 23.15
N LYS A 13 6.24 -22.14 22.03
CA LYS A 13 6.84 -21.95 20.72
C LYS A 13 5.83 -21.32 19.77
N TYR A 14 6.12 -20.14 19.26
CA TYR A 14 5.32 -19.46 18.25
C TYR A 14 5.73 -19.86 16.84
N ILE A 15 4.73 -20.10 15.99
CA ILE A 15 4.90 -20.47 14.58
C ILE A 15 4.04 -19.56 13.71
N LEU A 16 4.58 -19.20 12.56
CA LEU A 16 3.93 -18.35 11.56
C LEU A 16 3.80 -19.12 10.24
N SER A 17 2.63 -19.06 9.63
CA SER A 17 2.31 -19.66 8.32
C SER A 17 1.48 -18.68 7.48
N GLY A 18 1.25 -19.01 6.20
CA GLY A 18 0.51 -18.17 5.26
C GLY A 18 1.39 -17.39 4.28
N GLU A 19 0.88 -16.26 3.79
CA GLU A 19 1.52 -15.49 2.72
C GLU A 19 2.84 -14.86 3.19
N GLY A 20 3.93 -15.12 2.46
CA GLY A 20 5.24 -14.55 2.80
C GLY A 20 5.86 -15.08 4.10
N ALA A 21 5.22 -16.03 4.80
CA ALA A 21 5.80 -16.64 6.00
C ALA A 21 7.14 -17.32 5.67
N SER A 22 8.12 -17.20 6.58
CA SER A 22 9.49 -17.71 6.43
C SER A 22 10.30 -17.15 5.25
N SER A 23 9.76 -16.19 4.48
CA SER A 23 10.44 -15.62 3.30
C SER A 23 10.45 -14.09 3.28
N ILE A 24 9.32 -13.47 3.66
CA ILE A 24 9.13 -12.02 3.80
C ILE A 24 8.96 -11.69 5.29
N PHE A 25 8.17 -12.49 6.01
CA PHE A 25 7.93 -12.33 7.44
C PHE A 25 8.53 -13.52 8.20
N ILE A 26 9.38 -13.24 9.18
CA ILE A 26 9.93 -14.21 10.11
C ILE A 26 9.40 -13.94 11.51
N ILE A 27 9.19 -14.99 12.29
CA ILE A 27 8.78 -14.90 13.69
C ILE A 27 9.91 -15.42 14.58
N ASP A 28 10.20 -14.72 15.68
CA ASP A 28 11.00 -15.30 16.76
C ASP A 28 10.12 -16.33 17.49
N GLU A 29 10.56 -17.58 17.48
CA GLU A 29 9.78 -18.68 18.03
C GLU A 29 9.58 -18.60 19.56
N ASN A 30 10.39 -17.81 20.27
CA ASN A 30 10.31 -17.68 21.72
C ASN A 30 9.53 -16.43 22.16
N THR A 31 9.69 -15.31 21.46
CA THR A 31 9.02 -14.05 21.84
C THR A 31 7.73 -13.79 21.06
N GLY A 32 7.56 -14.41 19.90
CA GLY A 32 6.45 -14.13 18.98
C GLY A 32 6.59 -12.80 18.24
N ASP A 33 7.76 -12.17 18.28
CA ASP A 33 8.06 -10.95 17.51
C ASP A 33 8.16 -11.28 16.02
N ILE A 34 7.50 -10.49 15.18
CA ILE A 34 7.53 -10.64 13.73
C ILE A 34 8.39 -9.54 13.11
N HIS A 35 9.30 -9.93 12.23
CA HIS A 35 10.13 -9.01 11.46
C HIS A 35 9.94 -9.22 9.96
N ALA A 36 9.92 -8.12 9.21
CA ALA A 36 10.05 -8.16 7.77
C ALA A 36 11.53 -8.30 7.40
N THR A 37 11.85 -9.21 6.48
CA THR A 37 13.22 -9.48 6.01
C THR A 37 13.52 -8.83 4.67
N LYS A 38 12.51 -8.28 4.01
CA LYS A 38 12.59 -7.62 2.70
C LYS A 38 11.87 -6.29 2.72
N ARG A 39 12.15 -5.46 1.72
CA ARG A 39 11.35 -4.27 1.44
C ARG A 39 9.95 -4.71 1.01
N LEU A 40 8.96 -3.94 1.42
CA LEU A 40 7.55 -4.15 1.12
C LEU A 40 7.11 -2.99 0.25
N ASP A 41 6.39 -3.30 -0.81
CA ASP A 41 5.85 -2.36 -1.77
C ASP A 41 4.32 -2.49 -1.73
N ARG A 42 3.62 -1.41 -1.40
CA ARG A 42 2.16 -1.41 -1.22
C ARG A 42 1.46 -1.52 -2.58
N GLU A 43 2.03 -0.91 -3.61
CA GLU A 43 1.54 -0.94 -4.98
C GLU A 43 1.64 -2.36 -5.57
N GLU A 44 2.64 -3.14 -5.16
CA GLU A 44 2.76 -4.57 -5.50
C GLU A 44 1.79 -5.43 -4.68
N GLN A 45 1.81 -5.30 -3.34
CA GLN A 45 0.92 -6.05 -2.45
C GLN A 45 0.64 -5.31 -1.13
N ALA A 46 -0.59 -4.79 -1.02
CA ALA A 46 -1.01 -3.98 0.14
C ALA A 46 -1.34 -4.79 1.42
N TYR A 47 -1.61 -6.09 1.29
CA TYR A 47 -2.06 -6.94 2.40
C TYR A 47 -1.47 -8.34 2.30
N TYR A 48 -1.11 -8.90 3.45
CA TYR A 48 -0.68 -10.29 3.60
C TYR A 48 -1.57 -10.98 4.63
N THR A 49 -2.16 -12.11 4.25
CA THR A 49 -2.95 -12.95 5.17
C THR A 49 -2.06 -14.04 5.74
N LEU A 50 -1.85 -14.00 7.06
CA LEU A 50 -1.00 -14.95 7.78
C LEU A 50 -1.78 -15.64 8.89
N ARG A 51 -1.22 -16.73 9.39
CA ARG A 51 -1.74 -17.47 10.53
C ARG A 51 -0.66 -17.70 11.57
N ALA A 52 -1.06 -17.56 12.81
CA ALA A 52 -0.22 -17.78 13.97
C ALA A 52 -0.69 -19.01 14.75
N GLN A 53 0.27 -19.77 15.27
CA GLN A 53 0.00 -20.87 16.18
C GLN A 53 0.98 -20.84 17.35
N ALA A 54 0.49 -21.17 18.54
CA ALA A 54 1.29 -21.36 19.74
C ALA A 54 1.29 -22.85 20.10
N LEU A 55 2.49 -23.43 20.23
CA LEU A 55 2.69 -24.83 20.61
C LEU A 55 3.40 -24.92 21.96
N ASP A 56 3.05 -25.92 22.77
CA ASP A 56 3.87 -26.33 23.90
C ASP A 56 5.17 -26.97 23.37
N ARG A 57 6.33 -26.50 23.84
CA ARG A 57 7.64 -26.86 23.30
C ARG A 57 8.06 -28.30 23.62
N LEU A 58 7.53 -28.88 24.69
CA LEU A 58 7.86 -30.26 25.10
C LEU A 58 7.01 -31.28 24.33
N THR A 59 5.75 -30.97 24.09
CA THR A 59 4.78 -31.89 23.51
C THR A 59 4.50 -31.62 22.02
N ASN A 60 4.90 -30.46 21.50
CA ASN A 60 4.52 -29.93 20.19
C ASN A 60 3.00 -29.92 19.94
N LYS A 61 2.21 -29.86 21.00
CA LYS A 61 0.75 -29.77 20.90
C LYS A 61 0.32 -28.30 20.90
N PRO A 62 -0.70 -27.93 20.11
CA PRO A 62 -1.26 -26.58 20.17
C PRO A 62 -1.78 -26.27 21.58
N VAL A 63 -1.34 -25.15 22.13
CA VAL A 63 -1.91 -24.58 23.36
C VAL A 63 -3.05 -23.61 23.05
N GLU A 64 -3.08 -23.10 21.82
CA GLU A 64 -4.12 -22.23 21.29
C GLU A 64 -4.58 -22.73 19.91
N PRO A 65 -5.82 -22.41 19.50
CA PRO A 65 -6.23 -22.60 18.11
C PRO A 65 -5.39 -21.73 17.17
N GLU A 66 -5.23 -22.18 15.92
CA GLU A 66 -4.63 -21.36 14.88
C GLU A 66 -5.48 -20.09 14.65
N SER A 67 -4.83 -18.93 14.59
CA SER A 67 -5.50 -17.64 14.42
C SER A 67 -5.03 -16.94 13.15
N GLU A 68 -5.98 -16.52 12.32
CA GLU A 68 -5.71 -15.77 11.09
C GLU A 68 -5.69 -14.26 11.36
N PHE A 69 -4.71 -13.57 10.78
CA PHE A 69 -4.56 -12.13 10.89
C PHE A 69 -3.99 -11.54 9.59
N VAL A 70 -4.13 -10.23 9.43
CA VAL A 70 -3.67 -9.51 8.25
C VAL A 70 -2.58 -8.52 8.61
N ILE A 71 -1.46 -8.56 7.89
CA ILE A 71 -0.47 -7.49 7.90
C ILE A 71 -0.83 -6.51 6.79
N LYS A 72 -1.18 -5.27 7.15
CA LYS A 72 -1.44 -4.18 6.21
C LYS A 72 -0.17 -3.37 5.99
N ILE A 73 0.22 -3.18 4.73
CA ILE A 73 1.34 -2.30 4.36
C ILE A 73 0.82 -0.86 4.33
N GLN A 74 1.50 0.02 5.06
CA GLN A 74 1.17 1.44 5.06
C GLN A 74 1.84 2.11 3.86
N ASP A 75 1.05 2.91 3.15
CA ASP A 75 1.48 3.74 2.03
C ASP A 75 2.52 4.79 2.43
N ILE A 76 3.44 5.05 1.51
CA ILE A 76 4.29 6.23 1.50
C ILE A 76 4.16 6.90 0.13
N ASN A 77 4.32 8.22 0.07
CA ASN A 77 4.31 8.91 -1.23
C ASN A 77 5.64 8.67 -1.94
N ASP A 78 5.70 7.62 -2.75
CA ASP A 78 6.84 7.27 -3.58
C ASP A 78 6.48 7.03 -5.06
N ASN A 79 5.21 7.21 -5.44
CA ASN A 79 4.78 7.29 -6.81
C ASN A 79 4.53 8.75 -7.23
N GLU A 80 4.88 9.06 -8.47
CA GLU A 80 4.64 10.37 -9.06
C GLU A 80 3.42 10.32 -10.00
N PRO A 81 2.66 11.43 -10.15
CA PRO A 81 1.54 11.47 -11.07
C PRO A 81 1.97 11.22 -12.52
N LYS A 82 1.36 10.23 -13.17
CA LYS A 82 1.64 9.86 -14.56
C LYS A 82 0.43 10.09 -15.45
N PHE A 83 0.63 10.80 -16.55
CA PHE A 83 -0.38 10.95 -17.59
C PHE A 83 -0.60 9.63 -18.34
N LEU A 84 -1.86 9.28 -18.60
CA LEU A 84 -2.22 7.98 -19.18
C LEU A 84 -1.89 7.86 -20.67
N ASP A 85 -2.12 8.93 -21.45
CA ASP A 85 -2.23 8.85 -22.92
C ASP A 85 -1.38 9.89 -23.66
N GLY A 86 -0.28 10.35 -23.05
CA GLY A 86 0.61 11.32 -23.69
C GLY A 86 1.29 10.76 -24.96
N PRO A 87 1.51 11.57 -26.01
CA PRO A 87 1.19 13.00 -26.12
C PRO A 87 -0.28 13.27 -26.46
N TYR A 88 -0.87 14.27 -25.79
CA TYR A 88 -2.24 14.72 -26.06
C TYR A 88 -2.29 15.63 -27.29
N THR A 89 -3.20 15.32 -28.23
CA THR A 89 -3.50 16.17 -29.39
C THR A 89 -4.94 16.63 -29.32
N ALA A 90 -5.15 17.94 -29.41
CA ALA A 90 -6.48 18.54 -29.39
C ALA A 90 -6.53 19.79 -30.29
N GLY A 91 -7.74 20.15 -30.69
CA GLY A 91 -8.01 21.34 -31.50
C GLY A 91 -9.22 22.09 -30.98
N VAL A 92 -9.21 23.41 -31.14
CA VAL A 92 -10.32 24.30 -30.80
C VAL A 92 -10.53 25.27 -31.96
N PRO A 93 -11.77 25.57 -32.36
CA PRO A 93 -12.04 26.58 -33.39
C PRO A 93 -11.45 27.94 -33.01
N GLU A 94 -10.88 28.65 -33.99
CA GLU A 94 -10.13 29.89 -33.76
C GLU A 94 -10.97 31.04 -33.15
N MET A 95 -12.29 31.02 -33.35
CA MET A 95 -13.23 32.03 -32.84
C MET A 95 -14.07 31.53 -31.66
N SER A 96 -13.63 30.48 -30.97
CA SER A 96 -14.31 29.97 -29.78
C SER A 96 -14.27 30.98 -28.61
N PRO A 97 -15.35 31.12 -27.82
CA PRO A 97 -15.37 31.98 -26.63
C PRO A 97 -14.32 31.58 -25.58
N VAL A 98 -13.90 32.54 -24.75
CA VAL A 98 -13.03 32.29 -23.59
C VAL A 98 -13.70 31.29 -22.65
N GLY A 99 -12.93 30.27 -22.22
CA GLY A 99 -13.44 29.18 -21.39
C GLY A 99 -14.02 28.00 -22.16
N THR A 100 -13.95 27.99 -23.49
CA THR A 100 -14.32 26.79 -24.29
C THR A 100 -13.40 25.63 -23.92
N SER A 101 -13.98 24.48 -23.57
CA SER A 101 -13.22 23.25 -23.27
C SER A 101 -12.49 22.77 -24.52
N VAL A 102 -11.21 22.43 -24.37
CA VAL A 102 -10.32 21.99 -25.46
C VAL A 102 -10.00 20.51 -25.33
N VAL A 103 -9.49 20.11 -24.18
CA VAL A 103 -9.11 18.74 -23.85
C VAL A 103 -9.11 18.57 -22.35
N GLN A 104 -9.48 17.36 -21.90
CA GLN A 104 -9.27 16.93 -20.54
C GLN A 104 -8.06 16.00 -20.51
N VAL A 105 -7.09 16.28 -19.64
CA VAL A 105 -5.93 15.41 -19.41
C VAL A 105 -6.07 14.77 -18.05
N THR A 106 -5.71 13.50 -17.94
CA THR A 106 -5.78 12.75 -16.67
C THR A 106 -4.41 12.21 -16.34
N ALA A 107 -3.93 12.54 -15.14
CA ALA A 107 -2.80 11.89 -14.51
C ALA A 107 -3.30 11.05 -13.33
N THR A 108 -2.70 9.87 -13.17
CA THR A 108 -2.96 8.96 -12.06
C THR A 108 -1.71 8.84 -11.22
N ASP A 109 -1.90 8.83 -9.91
CA ASP A 109 -0.88 8.51 -8.93
C ASP A 109 -1.22 7.15 -8.30
N ALA A 110 -0.23 6.28 -8.13
CA ALA A 110 -0.45 4.90 -7.71
C ALA A 110 -0.53 4.74 -6.19
N ASP A 111 -0.11 5.75 -5.44
CA ASP A 111 -0.16 5.78 -3.97
C ASP A 111 -1.60 5.62 -3.42
N ASP A 112 -1.75 5.36 -2.12
CA ASP A 112 -3.05 5.22 -1.47
C ASP A 112 -3.87 6.53 -1.50
N PRO A 113 -5.04 6.58 -2.18
CA PRO A 113 -5.89 7.76 -2.23
C PRO A 113 -6.71 7.97 -0.96
N THR A 114 -6.72 7.01 -0.04
CA THR A 114 -7.55 7.04 1.19
C THR A 114 -6.81 7.60 2.39
N TYR A 115 -5.47 7.71 2.33
CA TYR A 115 -4.64 8.17 3.43
C TYR A 115 -3.77 9.37 3.02
N GLY A 116 -3.92 10.49 3.73
CA GLY A 116 -3.13 11.69 3.47
C GLY A 116 -3.45 12.36 2.13
N ASN A 117 -2.42 12.88 1.46
CA ASN A 117 -2.54 13.53 0.15
C ASN A 117 -1.65 12.85 -0.91
N SER A 118 -1.19 11.61 -0.66
CA SER A 118 -0.19 10.95 -1.53
C SER A 118 -0.68 10.89 -2.98
N ALA A 119 -1.88 10.38 -3.21
CA ALA A 119 -2.47 10.32 -4.55
C ALA A 119 -3.29 11.57 -4.96
N ARG A 120 -3.14 12.71 -4.27
CA ARG A 120 -3.93 13.92 -4.59
C ARG A 120 -3.25 14.75 -5.67
N VAL A 121 -3.71 14.56 -6.90
CA VAL A 121 -3.21 15.28 -8.08
C VAL A 121 -3.80 16.70 -8.20
N VAL A 122 -2.96 17.67 -8.55
CA VAL A 122 -3.36 19.04 -8.89
C VAL A 122 -2.66 19.46 -10.19
N TYR A 123 -3.43 20.02 -11.12
CA TYR A 123 -2.93 20.43 -12.44
C TYR A 123 -2.53 21.91 -12.47
N SER A 124 -1.46 22.19 -13.22
CA SER A 124 -1.05 23.56 -13.56
C SER A 124 -0.51 23.59 -14.98
N ILE A 125 -0.64 24.73 -15.65
CA ILE A 125 -0.13 24.92 -17.00
C ILE A 125 1.20 25.67 -16.93
N LEU A 126 2.26 24.99 -17.39
CA LEU A 126 3.63 25.54 -17.36
C LEU A 126 3.89 26.48 -18.54
N GLN A 127 3.21 26.26 -19.68
CA GLN A 127 3.36 27.05 -20.91
C GLN A 127 2.02 27.15 -21.67
N GLY A 128 1.76 28.27 -22.34
CA GLY A 128 0.52 28.51 -23.11
C GLY A 128 -0.36 29.63 -22.54
N GLN A 129 0.01 30.20 -21.39
CA GLN A 129 -0.63 31.40 -20.83
C GLN A 129 -0.30 32.66 -21.65
N PRO A 130 -1.21 33.64 -21.77
CA PRO A 130 -2.56 33.69 -21.19
C PRO A 130 -3.66 33.00 -22.05
N TYR A 131 -3.28 32.27 -23.10
CA TYR A 131 -4.21 31.76 -24.11
C TYR A 131 -5.03 30.56 -23.63
N PHE A 132 -4.46 29.70 -22.80
CA PHE A 132 -5.13 28.54 -22.22
C PHE A 132 -5.02 28.53 -20.70
N SER A 133 -6.04 27.98 -20.03
CA SER A 133 -6.07 27.72 -18.59
C SER A 133 -6.40 26.25 -18.34
N VAL A 134 -6.05 25.76 -17.14
CA VAL A 134 -6.41 24.41 -16.69
C VAL A 134 -7.20 24.51 -15.40
N GLU A 135 -8.23 23.66 -15.25
CA GLU A 135 -8.92 23.51 -13.98
C GLU A 135 -8.02 22.70 -13.02
N PRO A 136 -7.65 23.19 -11.84
CA PRO A 136 -6.60 22.55 -11.03
C PRO A 136 -6.93 21.13 -10.53
N LYS A 137 -8.18 20.67 -10.65
CA LYS A 137 -8.63 19.37 -10.11
C LYS A 137 -9.23 18.44 -11.16
N THR A 138 -9.31 18.88 -12.41
CA THR A 138 -10.13 18.23 -13.45
C THR A 138 -9.50 18.34 -14.82
#